data_AF-A0A954C5I6-F1
#
_entry.id   AF-A0A954C5I6-F1
#
_cell.length_a   1.000
_cell.length_b   1.000
_cell.length_c   1.000
_cell.angle_alpha   90.00
_cell.angle_beta   90.00
_cell.angle_gamma   90.00
#
_symmetry.space_group_name_H-M   'P 1'
#
loop_
_entity.id
_entity.type
_entity.pdbx_description
1 polymer ?
#
loop_
_entity_poly.entity_id
_entity_poly.type
_entity_poly.pdbx_seq_one_letter_code
_entity_poly.pdbx_strand_id
1 'polypeptide(L)'
;MSLLNKIKAMFSRNALPEETRLLLSGVDDVDALRRGLDEIATRNEVEAREIEREIDKLATNEGGLKERVAEGVLNDREKLSVLREIQRLRRRMDSLEKRHRIHQDNIDLHLGLFDRISEMQAMELKRVTQGQIEEIAVDYEERLDKHKDIMNSARAAEGLEPNYADTTERRELAALEAEILSEAGVVPEPKEPKQKAPKPVVVEPEPAVEAEPVAEEPVAEEPVAKEPPAEEPVEAAPARPPLEEAIQNLEVQREPPERVRELE
;
A
#
# COMPACT_ATOMS: atom_id res chain seq x y z
N MET A 1 -23.29 -10.28 27.21
CA MET A 1 -23.15 -10.04 25.75
C MET A 1 -22.45 -11.23 25.14
N SER A 2 -22.98 -11.78 24.04
CA SER A 2 -22.31 -12.88 23.31
C SER A 2 -20.93 -12.43 22.81
N LEU A 3 -20.00 -13.37 22.67
CA LEU A 3 -18.68 -13.12 22.08
C LEU A 3 -18.78 -12.45 20.70
N LEU A 4 -19.71 -12.92 19.87
CA LEU A 4 -19.99 -12.34 18.56
C LEU A 4 -20.36 -10.85 18.64
N ASN A 5 -21.17 -10.43 19.62
CA ASN A 5 -21.52 -9.02 19.76
C ASN A 5 -20.31 -8.17 20.20
N LYS A 6 -19.41 -8.73 21.01
CA LYS A 6 -18.14 -8.06 21.37
C LYS A 6 -17.23 -7.89 20.15
N ILE A 7 -17.13 -8.93 19.33
CA ILE A 7 -16.43 -8.93 18.03
C ILE A 7 -17.01 -7.85 17.12
N LYS A 8 -18.33 -7.86 16.87
CA LYS A 8 -18.99 -6.87 16.01
C LYS A 8 -18.77 -5.43 16.50
N ALA A 9 -18.83 -5.19 17.81
CA ALA A 9 -18.60 -3.87 18.41
C ALA A 9 -17.13 -3.40 18.33
N MET A 10 -16.17 -4.32 18.39
CA MET A 10 -14.74 -4.00 18.20
C MET A 10 -14.49 -3.54 16.76
N PHE A 11 -15.13 -4.21 15.81
CA PHE A 11 -14.92 -4.01 14.39
C PHE A 11 -15.73 -2.88 13.77
N SER A 12 -16.83 -2.44 14.40
CA SER A 12 -17.61 -1.29 13.94
C SER A 12 -16.86 0.04 14.00
N ARG A 13 -15.75 0.12 14.74
CA ARG A 13 -14.94 1.34 14.90
C ARG A 13 -13.85 1.51 13.85
N ASN A 14 -13.45 0.44 13.19
CA ASN A 14 -12.34 0.44 12.24
C ASN A 14 -12.86 0.52 10.79
N ALA A 15 -12.07 1.13 9.92
CA ALA A 15 -12.33 1.13 8.48
C ALA A 15 -12.02 -0.26 7.90
N LEU A 16 -12.96 -1.20 8.04
CA LEU A 16 -12.86 -2.52 7.43
C LEU A 16 -13.22 -2.51 5.95
N PRO A 17 -12.64 -3.42 5.14
CA PRO A 17 -13.09 -3.69 3.78
C PRO A 17 -14.59 -4.00 3.72
N GLU A 18 -15.25 -3.61 2.63
CA GLU A 18 -16.70 -3.75 2.47
C GLU A 18 -17.16 -5.21 2.59
N GLU A 19 -16.40 -6.15 2.00
CA GLU A 19 -16.69 -7.58 2.07
C GLU A 19 -16.71 -8.09 3.52
N THR A 20 -15.76 -7.65 4.34
CA THR A 20 -15.68 -8.01 5.75
C THR A 20 -16.84 -7.42 6.55
N ARG A 21 -17.26 -6.20 6.22
CA ARG A 21 -18.44 -5.56 6.85
C ARG A 21 -19.71 -6.31 6.52
N LEU A 22 -19.90 -6.70 5.25
CA LEU A 22 -21.03 -7.51 4.81
C LEU A 22 -21.05 -8.85 5.55
N LEU A 23 -19.90 -9.53 5.63
CA LEU A 23 -19.77 -10.78 6.39
C LEU A 23 -20.14 -10.60 7.87
N LEU A 24 -19.58 -9.59 8.55
CA LEU A 24 -19.88 -9.31 9.95
C LEU A 24 -21.38 -9.01 10.19
N SER A 25 -22.05 -8.39 9.23
CA SER A 25 -23.49 -8.09 9.34
C SER A 25 -24.37 -9.33 9.21
N GLY A 26 -24.03 -10.25 8.31
CA GLY A 26 -24.85 -11.42 7.97
C GLY A 26 -24.59 -12.68 8.78
N VAL A 27 -23.54 -12.70 9.61
CA VAL A 27 -23.16 -13.89 10.37
C VAL A 27 -23.79 -13.93 11.76
N ASP A 28 -24.33 -15.10 12.14
CA ASP A 28 -24.99 -15.36 13.42
C ASP A 28 -24.10 -16.06 14.46
N ASP A 29 -22.97 -16.64 14.06
CA ASP A 29 -22.06 -17.39 14.94
C ASP A 29 -20.57 -17.16 14.61
N VAL A 30 -19.71 -17.31 15.61
CA VAL A 30 -18.27 -17.08 15.49
C VAL A 30 -17.62 -18.07 14.52
N ASP A 31 -18.08 -19.32 14.47
CA ASP A 31 -17.53 -20.31 13.56
C ASP A 31 -17.85 -19.99 12.09
N ALA A 32 -19.06 -19.49 11.82
CA ALA A 32 -19.43 -18.99 10.50
C ALA A 32 -18.61 -17.75 10.12
N LEU A 33 -18.29 -16.88 11.08
CA LEU A 33 -17.43 -15.71 10.84
C LEU A 33 -16.01 -16.15 10.48
N ARG A 34 -15.46 -17.13 11.20
CA ARG A 34 -14.11 -17.66 10.94
C ARG A 34 -14.01 -18.28 9.55
N ARG A 35 -15.00 -19.09 9.14
CA ARG A 35 -15.04 -19.66 7.78
C ARG A 35 -15.14 -18.58 6.72
N GLY A 36 -16.01 -17.59 6.91
CA GLY A 36 -16.12 -16.49 5.95
C GLY A 36 -14.84 -15.65 5.84
N LEU A 37 -14.15 -15.40 6.94
CA LEU A 37 -12.85 -14.70 6.92
C LEU A 37 -11.77 -15.52 6.19
N ASP A 38 -11.74 -16.84 6.42
CA ASP A 38 -10.81 -17.76 5.76
C ASP A 38 -11.07 -17.85 4.24
N GLU A 39 -12.35 -17.89 3.84
CA GLU A 39 -12.76 -17.86 2.43
C GLU A 39 -12.33 -16.55 1.74
N ILE A 40 -12.52 -15.39 2.39
CA ILE A 40 -12.10 -14.09 1.86
C ILE A 40 -10.56 -14.03 1.78
N ALA A 41 -9.84 -14.48 2.81
CA ALA A 41 -8.38 -14.52 2.81
C ALA A 41 -7.85 -15.40 1.67
N THR A 42 -8.40 -16.61 1.53
CA THR A 42 -8.03 -17.55 0.46
C THR A 42 -8.30 -16.96 -0.93
N ARG A 43 -9.42 -16.24 -1.12
CA ARG A 43 -9.71 -15.55 -2.38
C ARG A 43 -8.68 -14.46 -2.67
N ASN A 44 -8.39 -13.60 -1.69
CA ASN A 44 -7.38 -12.55 -1.83
C ASN A 44 -5.99 -13.14 -2.12
N GLU A 45 -5.62 -14.28 -1.53
CA GLU A 45 -4.36 -14.97 -1.86
C GLU A 45 -4.29 -15.42 -3.32
N VAL A 46 -5.38 -15.99 -3.82
CA VAL A 46 -5.47 -16.43 -5.22
C VAL A 46 -5.33 -15.23 -6.16
N GLU A 47 -6.07 -14.16 -5.90
CA GLU A 47 -6.01 -12.92 -6.69
C GLU A 47 -4.62 -12.27 -6.62
N ALA A 48 -4.00 -12.22 -5.44
CA ALA A 48 -2.64 -11.71 -5.26
C ALA A 48 -1.63 -12.51 -6.09
N ARG A 49 -1.71 -13.85 -6.07
CA ARG A 49 -0.84 -14.74 -6.88
C ARG A 49 -1.09 -14.60 -8.38
N GLU A 50 -2.33 -14.37 -8.80
CA GLU A 50 -2.64 -14.11 -10.21
C GLU A 50 -2.02 -12.80 -10.69
N ILE A 51 -2.09 -11.75 -9.85
CA ILE A 51 -1.47 -10.46 -10.12
C ILE A 51 0.06 -10.59 -10.19
N GLU A 52 0.70 -11.31 -9.26
CA GLU A 52 2.14 -11.59 -9.30
C GLU A 52 2.54 -12.24 -10.64
N ARG A 53 1.84 -13.29 -11.05
CA ARG A 53 2.10 -13.97 -12.33
C ARG A 53 1.91 -13.03 -13.53
N GLU A 54 0.97 -12.08 -13.46
CA GLU A 54 0.79 -11.08 -14.51
C GLU A 54 1.95 -10.09 -14.53
N ILE A 55 2.43 -9.62 -13.37
CA ILE A 55 3.61 -8.77 -13.24
C ILE A 55 4.83 -9.47 -13.83
N ASP A 56 5.09 -10.73 -13.48
CA ASP A 56 6.22 -11.51 -14.00
C ASP A 56 6.20 -11.64 -15.54
N LYS A 57 5.01 -11.86 -16.11
CA LYS A 57 4.84 -11.89 -17.58
C LYS A 57 5.14 -10.54 -18.21
N LEU A 58 4.64 -9.45 -17.63
CA LEU A 58 4.90 -8.09 -18.13
C LEU A 58 6.38 -7.73 -18.00
N ALA A 59 7.04 -8.12 -16.90
CA ALA A 59 8.46 -7.92 -16.67
C ALA A 59 9.32 -8.70 -17.68
N THR A 60 8.94 -9.94 -17.99
CA THR A 60 9.60 -10.75 -19.03
C THR A 60 9.48 -10.09 -20.41
N ASN A 61 8.28 -9.61 -20.76
CA ASN A 61 8.05 -8.88 -22.02
C ASN A 61 8.84 -7.56 -22.05
N GLU A 62 8.86 -6.81 -20.96
CA GLU A 62 9.65 -5.58 -20.83
C GLU A 62 11.14 -5.86 -21.00
N GLY A 63 11.64 -6.94 -20.41
CA GLY A 63 13.02 -7.42 -20.55
C GLY A 63 13.40 -7.69 -22.00
N GLY A 64 12.59 -8.48 -22.72
CA GLY A 64 12.83 -8.76 -24.14
C GLY A 64 12.79 -7.50 -25.03
N LEU A 65 11.93 -6.53 -24.72
CA LEU A 65 11.91 -5.24 -25.43
C LEU A 65 13.16 -4.39 -25.12
N LYS A 66 13.64 -4.39 -23.87
CA LYS A 66 14.90 -3.71 -23.49
C LYS A 66 16.09 -4.31 -24.22
N GLU A 67 16.17 -5.63 -24.31
CA GLU A 67 17.23 -6.35 -25.03
C GLU A 67 17.26 -5.94 -26.50
N ARG A 68 16.11 -5.91 -27.19
CA ARG A 68 16.03 -5.46 -28.59
C ARG A 68 16.51 -4.02 -28.79
N VAL A 69 16.26 -3.14 -27.81
CA VAL A 69 16.77 -1.76 -27.84
C VAL A 69 18.29 -1.73 -27.61
N ALA A 70 18.79 -2.57 -26.70
CA ALA A 70 20.22 -2.67 -26.39
C ALA A 70 21.04 -3.25 -27.55
N GLU A 71 20.49 -4.19 -28.31
CA GLU A 71 21.12 -4.76 -29.52
C GLU A 71 21.34 -3.71 -30.62
N GLY A 72 20.60 -2.59 -30.60
CA GLY A 72 20.80 -1.48 -31.52
C GLY A 72 20.40 -1.75 -32.97
N VAL A 73 19.70 -2.86 -33.24
CA VAL A 73 19.27 -3.26 -34.60
C VAL A 73 18.03 -2.47 -35.08
N LEU A 74 17.35 -1.77 -34.18
CA LEU A 74 16.09 -1.06 -34.46
C LEU A 74 16.31 0.28 -35.18
N ASN A 75 15.45 0.60 -36.14
CA ASN A 75 15.38 1.92 -36.75
C ASN A 75 14.88 2.97 -35.72
N ASP A 76 15.19 4.26 -35.87
CA ASP A 76 14.82 5.33 -34.92
C ASP A 76 13.32 5.37 -34.62
N ARG A 77 12.49 5.19 -35.65
CA ARG A 77 11.03 5.14 -35.51
C ARG A 77 10.56 3.92 -34.72
N GLU A 78 11.19 2.77 -34.95
CA GLU A 78 10.87 1.52 -34.26
C GLU A 78 11.32 1.58 -32.80
N LYS A 79 12.54 2.08 -32.56
CA LYS A 79 13.09 2.34 -31.22
C LYS A 79 12.15 3.21 -30.40
N LEU A 80 11.64 4.30 -30.98
CA LEU A 80 10.69 5.19 -30.31
C LEU A 80 9.38 4.45 -29.97
N SER A 81 8.88 3.61 -30.88
CA SER A 81 7.70 2.78 -30.63
C SER A 81 7.92 1.79 -29.47
N VAL A 82 9.05 1.07 -29.48
CA VAL A 82 9.42 0.10 -28.42
C VAL A 82 9.57 0.79 -27.06
N LEU A 83 10.20 1.97 -27.01
CA LEU A 83 10.33 2.74 -25.77
C LEU A 83 8.98 3.16 -25.19
N ARG A 84 8.01 3.56 -26.04
CA ARG A 84 6.64 3.86 -25.60
C ARG A 84 5.92 2.62 -25.08
N GLU A 85 6.15 1.46 -25.69
CA GLU A 85 5.59 0.19 -25.25
C GLU A 85 6.14 -0.22 -23.87
N ILE A 86 7.46 -0.13 -23.67
CA ILE A 86 8.11 -0.32 -22.36
C ILE A 86 7.48 0.59 -21.31
N GLN A 87 7.27 1.87 -21.62
CA GLN A 87 6.66 2.80 -20.68
C GLN A 87 5.21 2.41 -20.33
N ARG A 88 4.44 1.89 -21.29
CA ARG A 88 3.07 1.38 -21.03
C ARG A 88 3.10 0.14 -20.14
N LEU A 89 4.03 -0.79 -20.39
CA LEU A 89 4.22 -1.98 -19.56
C LEU A 89 4.53 -1.60 -18.11
N ARG A 90 5.46 -0.67 -17.88
CA ARG A 90 5.77 -0.17 -16.51
C ARG A 90 4.56 0.39 -15.79
N ARG A 91 3.81 1.29 -16.43
CA ARG A 91 2.59 1.86 -15.81
C ARG A 91 1.55 0.79 -15.48
N ARG A 92 1.45 -0.26 -16.30
CA ARG A 92 0.57 -1.41 -16.03
C ARG A 92 1.08 -2.23 -14.84
N MET A 93 2.38 -2.50 -14.76
CA MET A 93 3.01 -3.16 -13.61
C MET A 93 2.80 -2.34 -12.33
N ASP A 94 3.07 -1.03 -12.32
CA ASP A 94 2.86 -0.16 -11.16
C ASP A 94 1.39 -0.21 -10.66
N SER A 95 0.42 -0.30 -11.58
CA SER A 95 -1.00 -0.43 -11.25
C SER A 95 -1.34 -1.80 -10.66
N LEU A 96 -0.74 -2.87 -11.20
CA LEU A 96 -0.86 -4.23 -10.67
C LEU A 96 -0.22 -4.35 -9.29
N GLU A 97 0.98 -3.80 -9.09
CA GLU A 97 1.68 -3.78 -7.80
C GLU A 97 0.86 -3.09 -6.71
N LYS A 98 0.22 -1.97 -7.02
CA LYS A 98 -0.69 -1.30 -6.08
C LYS A 98 -1.87 -2.20 -5.69
N ARG A 99 -2.48 -2.89 -6.66
CA ARG A 99 -3.56 -3.84 -6.37
C ARG A 99 -3.06 -5.03 -5.56
N HIS A 100 -1.89 -5.57 -5.90
CA HIS A 100 -1.25 -6.65 -5.16
C HIS A 100 -1.03 -6.28 -3.69
N ARG A 101 -0.50 -5.08 -3.41
CA ARG A 101 -0.35 -4.57 -2.04
C ARG A 101 -1.67 -4.49 -1.30
N ILE A 102 -2.74 -4.02 -1.96
CA ILE A 102 -4.08 -3.99 -1.35
C ILE A 102 -4.56 -5.40 -0.96
N HIS A 103 -4.35 -6.41 -1.81
CA HIS A 103 -4.71 -7.79 -1.47
C HIS A 103 -3.83 -8.34 -0.33
N GLN A 104 -2.53 -8.03 -0.30
CA GLN A 104 -1.64 -8.39 0.81
C GLN A 104 -2.11 -7.76 2.13
N ASP A 105 -2.37 -6.46 2.14
CA ASP A 105 -2.88 -5.75 3.32
C ASP A 105 -4.21 -6.36 3.82
N ASN A 106 -5.09 -6.75 2.89
CA ASN A 106 -6.34 -7.43 3.22
C ASN A 106 -6.12 -8.83 3.81
N ILE A 107 -5.17 -9.61 3.27
CA ILE A 107 -4.80 -10.94 3.80
C ILE A 107 -4.28 -10.79 5.24
N ASP A 108 -3.31 -9.90 5.45
CA ASP A 108 -2.71 -9.65 6.76
C ASP A 108 -3.77 -9.19 7.77
N LEU A 109 -4.68 -8.32 7.34
CA LEU A 109 -5.81 -7.90 8.14
C LEU A 109 -6.68 -9.11 8.52
N HIS A 110 -7.10 -9.97 7.58
CA HIS A 110 -7.96 -11.12 7.88
C HIS A 110 -7.27 -12.15 8.78
N LEU A 111 -5.97 -12.39 8.60
CA LEU A 111 -5.20 -13.26 9.49
C LEU A 111 -5.12 -12.67 10.90
N GLY A 112 -4.84 -11.36 11.03
CA GLY A 112 -4.86 -10.68 12.33
C GLY A 112 -6.24 -10.70 13.01
N LEU A 113 -7.33 -10.60 12.23
CA LEU A 113 -8.70 -10.80 12.73
C LEU A 113 -8.92 -12.22 13.25
N PHE A 114 -8.43 -13.21 12.51
CA PHE A 114 -8.56 -14.63 12.87
C PHE A 114 -7.83 -14.95 14.18
N ASP A 115 -6.60 -14.47 14.33
CA ASP A 115 -5.83 -14.61 15.56
C ASP A 115 -6.55 -13.98 16.74
N ARG A 116 -7.06 -12.75 16.56
CA ARG A 116 -7.78 -12.04 17.61
C ARG A 116 -9.08 -12.74 18.02
N ILE A 117 -9.82 -13.28 17.06
CA ILE A 117 -11.03 -14.09 17.35
C ILE A 117 -10.65 -15.36 18.12
N SER A 118 -9.58 -16.04 17.71
CA SER A 118 -9.09 -17.26 18.35
C SER A 118 -8.62 -17.00 19.78
N GLU A 119 -7.93 -15.89 20.03
CA GLU A 119 -7.57 -15.42 21.37
C GLU A 119 -8.81 -15.20 22.24
N MET A 120 -9.83 -14.52 21.72
CA MET A 120 -11.06 -14.27 22.48
C MET A 120 -11.84 -15.56 22.77
N GLN A 121 -11.92 -16.49 21.82
CA GLN A 121 -12.50 -17.81 22.05
C GLN A 121 -11.72 -18.56 23.15
N ALA A 122 -10.38 -18.51 23.12
CA ALA A 122 -9.55 -19.15 24.13
C ALA A 122 -9.75 -18.52 25.53
N MET A 123 -9.89 -17.20 25.62
CA MET A 123 -10.21 -16.50 26.87
C MET A 123 -11.60 -16.87 27.40
N GLU A 124 -12.61 -16.95 26.53
CA GLU A 124 -13.97 -17.35 26.90
C GLU A 124 -14.02 -18.81 27.37
N LEU A 125 -13.34 -19.72 26.68
CA LEU A 125 -13.23 -21.14 27.07
C LEU A 125 -12.55 -21.32 28.42
N LYS A 126 -11.49 -20.54 28.69
CA LYS A 126 -10.81 -20.53 29.99
C LYS A 126 -11.60 -19.80 31.08
N ARG A 127 -12.77 -19.21 30.74
CA ARG A 127 -13.57 -18.34 31.61
C ARG A 127 -12.73 -17.26 32.28
N VAL A 128 -11.72 -16.75 31.58
CA VAL A 128 -10.93 -15.64 32.09
C VAL A 128 -11.89 -14.47 32.24
N THR A 129 -12.21 -14.13 33.48
CA THR A 129 -13.13 -13.03 33.73
C THR A 129 -12.42 -11.74 33.37
N GLN A 130 -13.18 -10.74 32.93
CA GLN A 130 -12.59 -9.45 32.59
C GLN A 130 -11.81 -8.86 33.78
N GLY A 131 -12.23 -9.14 35.02
CA GLY A 131 -11.48 -8.81 36.23
C GLY A 131 -10.13 -9.51 36.35
N GLN A 132 -9.98 -10.76 35.92
CA GLN A 132 -8.68 -11.44 35.89
C GLN A 132 -7.73 -10.86 34.84
N ILE A 133 -8.27 -10.37 33.72
CA ILE A 133 -7.46 -9.68 32.70
C ILE A 133 -6.96 -8.35 33.24
N GLU A 134 -7.84 -7.59 33.89
CA GLU A 134 -7.49 -6.31 34.53
C GLU A 134 -6.50 -6.51 35.68
N GLU A 135 -6.67 -7.54 36.51
CA GLU A 135 -5.73 -7.90 37.59
C GLU A 135 -4.35 -8.26 37.04
N ILE A 136 -4.28 -9.10 35.99
CA ILE A 136 -3.01 -9.43 35.33
C ILE A 136 -2.38 -8.22 34.65
N ALA A 137 -3.18 -7.32 34.07
CA ALA A 137 -2.68 -6.09 33.45
C ALA A 137 -2.07 -5.14 34.49
N VAL A 138 -2.75 -4.93 35.62
CA VAL A 138 -2.23 -4.14 36.75
C VAL A 138 -0.95 -4.77 37.32
N ASP A 139 -0.95 -6.09 37.54
CA ASP A 139 0.23 -6.83 38.01
C ASP A 139 1.41 -6.70 37.04
N TYR A 140 1.15 -6.69 35.74
CA TYR A 140 2.17 -6.54 34.71
C TYR A 140 2.72 -5.12 34.67
N GLU A 141 1.86 -4.09 34.69
CA GLU A 141 2.27 -2.68 34.77
C GLU A 141 3.13 -2.43 36.02
N GLU A 142 2.70 -2.92 37.19
CA GLU A 142 3.49 -2.83 38.42
C GLU A 142 4.85 -3.52 38.29
N ARG A 143 4.91 -4.72 37.68
CA ARG A 143 6.19 -5.42 37.48
C ARG A 143 7.09 -4.69 36.49
N LEU A 144 6.51 -4.09 35.46
CA LEU A 144 7.24 -3.35 34.43
C LEU A 144 7.80 -2.05 35.00
N ASP A 145 7.04 -1.34 35.83
CA ASP A 145 7.51 -0.15 36.52
C ASP A 145 8.58 -0.50 37.56
N LYS A 146 8.39 -1.55 38.37
CA LYS A 146 9.45 -2.08 39.25
C LYS A 146 10.71 -2.44 38.46
N HIS A 147 10.57 -3.05 37.29
CA HIS A 147 11.70 -3.37 36.43
C HIS A 147 12.37 -2.12 35.86
N LYS A 148 11.61 -1.11 35.41
CA LYS A 148 12.16 0.18 34.97
C LYS A 148 12.89 0.88 36.10
N ASP A 149 12.37 0.88 37.31
CA ASP A 149 13.00 1.48 38.48
C ASP A 149 14.30 0.75 38.84
N ILE A 150 14.31 -0.59 38.78
CA ILE A 150 15.53 -1.39 38.95
C ILE A 150 16.55 -1.03 37.85
N MET A 151 16.13 -0.94 36.59
CA MET A 151 17.02 -0.61 35.48
C MET A 151 17.53 0.84 35.57
N ASN A 152 16.68 1.79 35.96
CA ASN A 152 17.04 3.20 36.11
C ASN A 152 17.96 3.41 37.31
N SER A 153 17.70 2.73 38.44
CA SER A 153 18.58 2.78 39.61
C SER A 153 19.92 2.09 39.36
N ALA A 154 19.94 0.96 38.65
CA ALA A 154 21.16 0.33 38.20
C ALA A 154 21.96 1.26 37.27
N ARG A 155 21.30 1.89 36.29
CA ARG A 155 21.92 2.83 35.35
C ARG A 155 22.45 4.11 36.02
N ALA A 156 21.74 4.61 37.03
CA ALA A 156 22.17 5.76 37.85
C ALA A 156 23.34 5.40 38.78
N ALA A 157 23.34 4.19 39.36
CA ALA A 157 24.45 3.69 40.18
C ALA A 157 25.72 3.45 39.35
N GLU A 158 25.55 3.14 38.05
CA GLU A 158 26.64 2.96 37.09
C GLU A 158 27.12 4.27 36.44
N GLY A 159 26.51 5.42 36.79
CA GLY A 159 26.95 6.74 36.34
C GLY A 159 26.70 7.04 34.86
N LEU A 160 25.85 6.26 34.18
CA LEU A 160 25.41 6.56 32.81
C LEU A 160 24.17 7.48 32.87
N GLU A 161 24.41 8.79 32.85
CA GLU A 161 23.33 9.73 32.49
C GLU A 161 22.85 9.46 31.05
N PRO A 162 21.53 9.62 30.77
CA PRO A 162 21.01 9.55 29.42
C PRO A 162 21.42 10.82 28.67
N ASN A 163 22.61 10.81 28.07
CA ASN A 163 22.87 11.65 26.93
C ASN A 163 21.88 11.24 25.83
N TYR A 164 21.03 12.20 25.52
CA TYR A 164 20.08 12.24 24.42
C TYR A 164 20.47 11.38 23.22
N ALA A 165 19.48 10.64 22.72
CA ALA A 165 19.47 9.97 21.44
C ALA A 165 20.02 10.87 20.31
N ASP A 166 21.15 10.50 19.70
CA ASP A 166 21.59 11.09 18.42
C ASP A 166 22.74 10.33 17.70
N THR A 167 22.98 9.04 17.97
CA THR A 167 24.14 8.32 17.39
C THR A 167 23.83 7.07 16.58
N THR A 168 22.69 6.41 16.78
CA THR A 168 22.22 5.33 15.89
C THR A 168 21.63 5.92 14.61
N GLU A 169 20.80 6.95 14.73
CA GLU A 169 20.23 7.69 13.61
C GLU A 169 21.31 8.33 12.71
N ARG A 170 22.41 8.82 13.28
CA ARG A 170 23.55 9.36 12.48
C ARG A 170 24.35 8.28 11.74
N ARG A 171 24.37 7.04 12.22
CA ARG A 171 25.02 5.92 11.52
C ARG A 171 24.12 5.37 10.41
N GLU A 172 22.81 5.35 10.63
CA GLU A 172 21.82 4.98 9.62
C GLU A 172 21.79 5.99 8.47
N LEU A 173 21.89 7.29 8.76
CA LEU A 173 21.99 8.35 7.74
C LEU A 173 23.32 8.31 6.96
N ALA A 174 24.45 8.02 7.63
CA ALA A 174 25.74 7.90 6.96
C ALA A 174 25.85 6.65 6.08
N ALA A 175 25.16 5.56 6.44
CA ALA A 175 25.09 4.34 5.62
C ALA A 175 24.23 4.54 4.36
N LEU A 176 23.07 5.20 4.50
CA LEU A 176 22.19 5.58 3.37
C LEU A 176 22.89 6.49 2.36
N GLU A 177 23.71 7.45 2.82
CA GLU A 177 24.47 8.36 1.95
C GLU A 177 25.56 7.63 1.14
N ALA A 178 26.20 6.61 1.72
CA ALA A 178 27.20 5.79 1.07
C ALA A 178 26.61 4.84 0.00
N GLU A 179 25.41 4.31 0.25
CA GLU A 179 24.68 3.44 -0.69
C GLU A 179 24.29 4.21 -1.96
N ILE A 180 23.72 5.41 -1.81
CA ILE A 180 23.26 6.28 -2.92
C ILE A 180 24.41 6.73 -3.83
N LEU A 181 25.60 7.01 -3.29
CA LEU A 181 26.76 7.41 -4.08
C LEU A 181 27.38 6.25 -4.87
N SER A 182 27.28 5.02 -4.36
CA SER A 182 27.82 3.83 -5.02
C SER A 182 26.96 3.35 -6.19
N GLU A 183 25.63 3.46 -6.08
CA GLU A 183 24.67 3.08 -7.13
C GLU A 183 24.69 4.07 -8.32
N ALA A 184 25.07 5.33 -8.08
CA ALA A 184 25.23 6.37 -9.09
C ALA A 184 26.54 6.27 -9.92
N GLY A 185 27.44 5.32 -9.59
CA GLY A 185 28.68 5.10 -10.35
C GLY A 185 29.71 6.23 -10.27
N VAL A 186 29.62 7.12 -9.27
CA VAL A 186 30.58 8.21 -9.06
C VAL A 186 31.50 7.84 -7.90
N VAL A 187 32.75 7.52 -8.20
CA VAL A 187 33.83 7.49 -7.19
C VAL A 187 34.26 8.94 -6.94
N PRO A 188 33.99 9.56 -5.77
CA PRO A 188 34.50 10.89 -5.50
C PRO A 188 35.99 10.81 -5.15
N GLU A 189 36.83 11.38 -6.01
CA GLU A 189 38.24 11.67 -5.67
C GLU A 189 38.31 12.68 -4.51
N PRO A 190 39.20 12.49 -3.52
CA PRO A 190 39.32 13.38 -2.38
C PRO A 190 39.85 14.76 -2.81
N LYS A 191 39.00 15.80 -2.72
CA LYS A 191 39.40 17.20 -2.93
C LYS A 191 39.82 17.83 -1.59
N GLU A 192 41.12 18.08 -1.44
CA GLU A 192 41.68 18.91 -0.37
C GLU A 192 41.23 20.39 -0.50
N PRO A 193 40.78 21.06 0.58
CA PRO A 193 40.35 22.46 0.53
C PRO A 193 41.54 23.43 0.66
N LYS A 194 41.82 24.21 -0.40
CA LYS A 194 42.72 25.37 -0.34
C LYS A 194 41.95 26.63 0.09
N GLN A 195 42.32 27.15 1.26
CA GLN A 195 41.94 28.47 1.79
C GLN A 195 42.63 29.60 1.01
N LYS A 196 41.90 30.68 0.70
CA LYS A 196 42.49 32.03 0.49
C LYS A 196 41.52 33.12 0.97
N ALA A 197 42.03 33.91 1.92
CA ALA A 197 41.38 35.01 2.63
C ALA A 197 41.23 36.30 1.79
N PRO A 198 40.38 37.27 2.21
CA PRO A 198 40.05 38.50 1.47
C PRO A 198 40.95 39.69 1.82
N LYS A 199 40.97 40.73 0.97
CA LYS A 199 41.42 42.10 1.30
C LYS A 199 40.44 43.17 0.76
N PRO A 200 40.25 44.31 1.46
CA PRO A 200 39.26 45.37 1.16
C PRO A 200 39.86 46.63 0.49
N VAL A 201 39.01 47.66 0.26
CA VAL A 201 39.22 49.14 0.01
C VAL A 201 38.36 49.59 -1.20
N VAL A 202 37.15 50.16 -1.07
CA VAL A 202 36.70 51.55 -0.73
C VAL A 202 37.21 52.66 -1.69
N VAL A 203 36.29 53.35 -2.38
CA VAL A 203 36.05 54.83 -2.43
C VAL A 203 35.17 55.21 -3.67
N GLU A 204 34.02 55.83 -3.38
CA GLU A 204 33.03 56.59 -4.19
C GLU A 204 33.60 57.91 -4.80
N PRO A 205 32.85 58.94 -5.35
CA PRO A 205 31.39 59.16 -5.56
C PRO A 205 30.98 59.76 -6.96
N GLU A 206 29.71 59.68 -7.44
CA GLU A 206 28.60 60.71 -7.45
C GLU A 206 28.14 61.04 -8.92
N PRO A 207 26.99 61.73 -9.20
CA PRO A 207 25.58 61.44 -8.86
C PRO A 207 24.53 61.72 -10.00
N ALA A 208 23.24 61.53 -9.66
CA ALA A 208 21.99 62.05 -10.28
C ALA A 208 21.54 61.34 -11.59
N VAL A 209 20.26 60.98 -11.82
CA VAL A 209 19.05 61.81 -11.79
C VAL A 209 17.79 60.96 -11.55
N GLU A 210 16.89 61.52 -10.74
CA GLU A 210 15.42 61.43 -10.62
C GLU A 210 14.62 60.46 -11.52
N ALA A 211 13.69 59.70 -10.91
CA ALA A 211 12.24 59.85 -11.08
C ALA A 211 11.47 58.58 -10.59
N GLU A 212 10.72 58.70 -9.50
CA GLU A 212 9.44 57.98 -9.29
C GLU A 212 8.33 58.66 -10.14
N PRO A 213 7.07 58.18 -10.28
CA PRO A 213 6.34 57.17 -9.48
C PRO A 213 5.34 56.25 -10.27
N VAL A 214 4.56 55.49 -9.49
CA VAL A 214 3.16 55.03 -9.70
C VAL A 214 2.91 53.57 -10.18
N ALA A 215 2.37 52.80 -9.22
CA ALA A 215 1.24 51.85 -9.25
C ALA A 215 0.99 50.92 -10.46
N GLU A 216 0.79 49.63 -10.19
CA GLU A 216 -0.55 49.03 -10.05
C GLU A 216 -0.44 47.53 -9.71
N GLU A 217 -1.25 47.09 -8.74
CA GLU A 217 -1.45 45.69 -8.37
C GLU A 217 -2.21 44.94 -9.47
N PRO A 218 -1.81 43.72 -9.87
CA PRO A 218 -2.71 42.84 -10.59
C PRO A 218 -3.52 41.97 -9.61
N VAL A 219 -4.78 42.34 -9.44
CA VAL A 219 -5.86 41.50 -8.91
C VAL A 219 -6.06 40.33 -9.89
N ALA A 220 -5.69 39.12 -9.48
CA ALA A 220 -5.99 37.91 -10.23
C ALA A 220 -7.36 37.37 -9.79
N GLU A 221 -8.33 37.50 -10.70
CA GLU A 221 -9.73 37.08 -10.57
C GLU A 221 -9.88 35.57 -10.33
N GLU A 222 -10.83 35.22 -9.47
CA GLU A 222 -11.35 33.87 -9.26
C GLU A 222 -11.96 33.30 -10.55
N PRO A 223 -11.65 32.05 -10.95
CA PRO A 223 -12.36 31.40 -12.04
C PRO A 223 -13.76 30.96 -11.58
N VAL A 224 -14.76 31.63 -12.12
CA VAL A 224 -16.19 31.28 -12.05
C VAL A 224 -16.39 29.84 -12.52
N ALA A 225 -16.90 29.00 -11.61
CA ALA A 225 -17.37 27.65 -11.89
C ALA A 225 -18.53 27.72 -12.90
N LYS A 226 -18.30 27.20 -14.11
CA LYS A 226 -19.37 26.90 -15.06
C LYS A 226 -20.00 25.56 -14.67
N GLU A 227 -21.27 25.61 -14.31
CA GLU A 227 -22.15 24.44 -14.22
C GLU A 227 -22.10 23.63 -15.53
N PRO A 228 -21.98 22.29 -15.48
CA PRO A 228 -22.18 21.47 -16.66
C PRO A 228 -23.67 21.43 -17.03
N PRO A 229 -24.03 21.53 -18.33
CA PRO A 229 -25.41 21.43 -18.79
C PRO A 229 -25.96 20.02 -18.58
N ALA A 230 -27.28 19.99 -18.36
CA ALA A 230 -28.11 18.81 -18.13
C ALA A 230 -27.85 17.66 -19.11
N GLU A 231 -27.67 16.46 -18.56
CA GLU A 231 -27.63 15.20 -19.32
C GLU A 231 -29.00 14.92 -19.94
N GLU A 232 -29.02 14.76 -21.26
CA GLU A 232 -30.14 14.18 -21.99
C GLU A 232 -30.28 12.68 -21.66
N PRO A 233 -31.51 12.14 -21.62
CA PRO A 233 -31.73 10.73 -21.27
C PRO A 233 -31.24 9.82 -22.39
N VAL A 234 -30.21 9.02 -22.07
CA VAL A 234 -29.68 7.98 -22.97
C VAL A 234 -30.73 6.90 -23.17
N GLU A 235 -31.09 6.65 -24.43
CA GLU A 235 -31.99 5.58 -24.85
C GLU A 235 -31.56 4.22 -24.30
N ALA A 236 -32.53 3.50 -23.72
CA ALA A 236 -32.36 2.17 -23.16
C ALA A 236 -31.81 1.18 -24.20
N ALA A 237 -30.64 0.60 -23.90
CA ALA A 237 -30.11 -0.54 -24.63
C ALA A 237 -31.10 -1.73 -24.58
N PRO A 238 -31.20 -2.54 -25.65
CA PRO A 238 -32.12 -3.67 -25.69
C PRO A 238 -31.82 -4.65 -24.55
N ALA A 239 -32.87 -5.02 -23.81
CA ALA A 239 -32.80 -5.93 -22.68
C ALA A 239 -32.12 -7.25 -23.08
N ARG A 240 -31.08 -7.64 -22.34
CA ARG A 240 -30.49 -8.97 -22.45
C ARG A 240 -31.56 -10.01 -22.07
N PRO A 241 -31.63 -11.17 -22.74
CA PRO A 241 -32.56 -12.22 -22.36
C PRO A 241 -32.31 -12.67 -20.92
N PRO A 242 -33.36 -13.07 -20.19
CA PRO A 242 -33.24 -13.50 -18.80
C PRO A 242 -32.30 -14.71 -18.69
N LEU A 243 -31.53 -14.75 -17.59
CA LEU A 243 -30.50 -15.76 -17.31
C LEU A 243 -31.00 -17.21 -17.43
N GLU A 244 -32.31 -17.44 -17.25
CA GLU A 244 -32.96 -18.74 -17.35
C GLU A 244 -32.93 -19.32 -18.78
N GLU A 245 -33.07 -18.50 -19.83
CA GLU A 245 -32.97 -18.95 -21.22
C GLU A 245 -31.52 -19.30 -21.62
N ALA A 246 -30.54 -18.62 -21.02
CA ALA A 246 -29.12 -18.89 -21.29
C ALA A 246 -28.69 -20.26 -20.72
N ILE A 247 -29.29 -20.70 -19.61
CA ILE A 247 -28.98 -21.98 -18.97
C ILE A 247 -29.60 -23.14 -19.76
N GLN A 248 -30.85 -23.01 -20.23
CA GLN A 248 -31.49 -24.06 -21.04
C GLN A 248 -30.75 -24.33 -22.35
N ASN A 249 -30.23 -23.29 -23.01
CA ASN A 249 -29.48 -23.45 -24.26
C ASN A 249 -28.13 -24.16 -24.09
N LEU A 250 -27.52 -24.09 -22.89
CA LEU A 250 -26.28 -24.81 -22.59
C LEU A 250 -26.53 -26.29 -22.23
N GLU A 251 -27.70 -26.62 -21.69
CA GLU A 251 -28.08 -27.99 -21.35
C GLU A 251 -28.36 -28.83 -22.61
N VAL A 252 -29.00 -28.25 -23.62
CA VAL A 252 -29.27 -28.91 -24.92
C VAL A 252 -27.98 -29.26 -25.68
N GLN A 253 -26.87 -28.52 -25.46
CA GLN A 253 -25.59 -28.82 -26.11
C GLN A 253 -24.75 -29.90 -25.39
N ARG A 254 -25.18 -30.37 -24.21
CA ARG A 254 -24.45 -31.36 -23.41
C ARG A 254 -24.92 -32.80 -23.60
N GLU A 255 -25.95 -33.06 -24.41
CA GLU A 255 -26.31 -34.43 -24.75
C GLU A 255 -25.25 -35.05 -25.68
N PRO A 256 -24.51 -36.09 -25.22
CA PRO A 256 -23.57 -36.77 -26.09
C PRO A 256 -24.32 -37.54 -27.17
N PRO A 257 -23.82 -37.58 -28.42
CA PRO A 257 -24.47 -38.34 -29.49
C PRO A 257 -24.56 -39.81 -29.08
N GLU A 258 -25.77 -40.36 -29.12
CA GLU A 258 -26.03 -41.77 -28.87
C GLU A 258 -25.07 -42.62 -29.70
N ARG A 259 -24.19 -43.36 -29.01
CA ARG A 259 -23.34 -44.35 -29.65
C ARG A 259 -24.25 -45.40 -30.27
N VAL A 260 -24.36 -45.34 -31.60
CA VAL A 260 -24.90 -46.38 -32.46
C VAL A 260 -24.25 -47.71 -32.03
N ARG A 261 -25.04 -48.55 -31.35
CA ARG A 261 -24.72 -49.96 -31.13
C ARG A 261 -25.01 -50.71 -32.42
N GLU A 262 -24.05 -50.73 -33.33
CA GLU A 262 -23.91 -51.84 -34.25
C GLU A 262 -22.76 -52.69 -33.74
N LEU A 263 -23.08 -53.90 -33.29
CA LEU A 263 -22.28 -55.12 -33.36
C LEU A 263 -23.06 -56.23 -32.63
N GLU A 264 -23.91 -56.94 -33.37
CA GLU A 264 -24.02 -58.41 -33.51
C GLU A 264 -25.28 -58.80 -34.28
#